data_AF-A0A4Q7MC03-F1
#
_entry.id   AF-A0A4Q7MC03-F1
#
_cell.length_a   1.000
_cell.length_b   1.000
_cell.length_c   1.000
_cell.angle_alpha   90.00
_cell.angle_beta   90.00
_cell.angle_gamma   90.00
#
_symmetry.space_group_name_H-M   'P 1'
#
loop_
_entity.id
_entity.type
_entity.pdbx_description
1 polymer ?
#
loop_
_entity_poly.entity_id
_entity_poly.type
_entity_poly.pdbx_seq_one_letter_code
_entity_poly.pdbx_strand_id
1 'polypeptide(L)'
;MKKYSSIHKRSSLLLMLIVFSAAAIAQISIPANMRKSIVSNKIPAHIQLTDAQMKKIMIKKIDLTASSINFTIVKCKDRFNGSVIVEGVVKNTGGLAWTSGANQQSALLYEDNGGRLQLVASQSFQNLAPGAVVKVSYTRTWNRSSPAEGEFPPKYVLVIGFDPDIYIDGNDNNDDSNYSNNRLTKSSAEVNSNWICK
;
A
#
# COMPACT_ATOMS: atom_id res chain seq x y z
N MET A 1 -28.53 -62.40 -20.38
CA MET A 1 -29.31 -62.38 -21.64
C MET A 1 -30.41 -61.33 -21.56
N LYS A 2 -30.31 -60.24 -22.35
CA LYS A 2 -31.38 -59.64 -23.16
C LYS A 2 -30.85 -58.32 -23.78
N LYS A 3 -30.68 -58.36 -25.10
CA LYS A 3 -30.41 -57.24 -26.02
C LYS A 3 -31.72 -56.50 -26.33
N TYR A 4 -31.67 -55.20 -26.58
CA TYR A 4 -32.45 -54.39 -27.56
C TYR A 4 -31.76 -52.99 -27.56
N SER A 5 -31.08 -52.50 -28.62
CA SER A 5 -31.54 -52.07 -29.96
C SER A 5 -32.57 -50.92 -29.85
N SER A 6 -32.55 -49.78 -30.54
CA SER A 6 -31.73 -49.17 -31.59
C SER A 6 -32.35 -47.79 -31.91
N ILE A 7 -31.51 -46.77 -32.18
CA ILE A 7 -31.64 -45.70 -33.20
C ILE A 7 -32.97 -44.93 -33.31
N HIS A 8 -32.92 -43.59 -33.18
CA HIS A 8 -33.47 -42.68 -34.20
C HIS A 8 -32.72 -41.34 -34.29
N LYS A 9 -32.40 -41.00 -35.55
CA LYS A 9 -31.74 -39.78 -36.06
C LYS A 9 -32.73 -38.62 -36.12
N ARG A 10 -32.19 -37.39 -36.13
CA ARG A 10 -32.49 -36.21 -37.00
C ARG A 10 -32.19 -34.93 -36.21
N SER A 11 -31.15 -34.17 -36.56
CA SER A 11 -31.04 -33.22 -37.68
C SER A 11 -31.43 -31.80 -37.27
N SER A 12 -30.45 -30.90 -37.46
CA SER A 12 -30.60 -29.53 -37.96
C SER A 12 -31.47 -28.55 -37.16
N LEU A 13 -30.85 -27.54 -36.56
CA LEU A 13 -30.69 -26.25 -37.25
C LEU A 13 -29.71 -25.37 -36.46
N LEU A 14 -28.57 -25.10 -37.09
CA LEU A 14 -27.62 -24.08 -36.73
C LEU A 14 -28.26 -22.72 -37.11
N LEU A 15 -28.58 -21.86 -36.15
CA LEU A 15 -28.88 -20.46 -36.40
C LEU A 15 -27.85 -19.60 -35.66
N MET A 16 -26.73 -19.36 -36.35
CA MET A 16 -25.66 -18.50 -35.89
C MET A 16 -26.03 -17.06 -36.24
N LEU A 17 -26.64 -16.35 -35.30
CA LEU A 17 -26.94 -14.92 -35.44
C LEU A 17 -25.66 -14.13 -35.14
N ILE A 18 -24.90 -13.77 -36.17
CA ILE A 18 -23.74 -12.87 -36.06
C ILE A 18 -24.29 -11.44 -35.99
N VAL A 19 -24.38 -10.90 -34.79
CA VAL A 19 -24.65 -9.47 -34.56
C VAL A 19 -23.32 -8.74 -34.67
N PHE A 20 -23.07 -8.07 -35.79
CA PHE A 20 -21.98 -7.10 -35.92
C PHE A 20 -22.34 -5.83 -35.15
N SER A 21 -21.95 -5.76 -33.89
CA SER A 21 -21.97 -4.52 -33.11
C SER A 21 -20.80 -3.64 -33.57
N ALA A 22 -21.05 -2.74 -34.52
CA ALA A 22 -20.12 -1.67 -34.83
C ALA A 22 -20.10 -0.67 -33.65
N ALA A 23 -19.19 -0.87 -32.71
CA ALA A 23 -18.89 0.15 -31.71
C ALA A 23 -18.19 1.32 -32.41
N ALA A 24 -18.93 2.40 -32.66
CA ALA A 24 -18.34 3.68 -33.02
C ALA A 24 -17.51 4.15 -31.82
N ILE A 25 -16.19 3.96 -31.89
CA ILE A 25 -15.25 4.55 -30.94
C ILE A 25 -15.24 6.05 -31.23
N ALA A 26 -16.04 6.81 -30.47
CA ALA A 26 -15.89 8.26 -30.42
C ALA A 26 -14.48 8.55 -29.90
N GLN A 27 -13.59 8.96 -30.80
CA GLN A 27 -12.28 9.48 -30.42
C GLN A 27 -12.52 10.75 -29.61
N ILE A 28 -12.40 10.65 -28.28
CA ILE A 28 -12.36 11.80 -27.39
C ILE A 28 -11.12 12.60 -27.78
N SER A 29 -11.29 13.62 -28.63
CA SER A 29 -10.22 14.54 -28.98
C SER A 29 -9.99 15.43 -27.77
N ILE A 30 -8.97 15.11 -26.99
CA ILE A 30 -8.54 15.98 -25.89
C ILE A 30 -8.08 17.30 -26.52
N PRO A 31 -8.74 18.43 -26.22
CA PRO A 31 -8.36 19.73 -26.76
C PRO A 31 -6.91 20.06 -26.39
N ALA A 32 -6.21 20.72 -27.31
CA ALA A 32 -4.76 20.92 -27.23
C ALA A 32 -4.29 21.61 -25.94
N ASN A 33 -5.16 22.39 -25.30
CA ASN A 33 -4.92 23.06 -24.03
C ASN A 33 -5.02 22.14 -22.78
N MET A 34 -5.60 20.95 -22.90
CA MET A 34 -5.66 19.94 -21.82
C MET A 34 -4.54 18.89 -21.90
N ARG A 35 -3.67 18.97 -22.91
CA ARG A 35 -2.43 18.17 -22.94
C ARG A 35 -1.44 18.80 -21.96
N LYS A 36 -1.58 18.54 -20.65
CA LYS A 36 -0.51 18.81 -19.68
C LYS A 36 0.76 18.15 -20.25
N SER A 37 1.75 18.96 -20.61
CA SER A 37 3.05 18.47 -21.05
C SER A 37 3.63 17.64 -19.92
N ILE A 38 3.61 16.32 -20.06
CA ILE A 38 4.30 15.42 -19.13
C ILE A 38 5.78 15.56 -19.45
N VAL A 39 6.38 16.66 -19.01
CA VAL A 39 7.84 16.77 -18.96
C VAL A 39 8.26 15.79 -17.90
N SER A 40 8.72 14.61 -18.34
CA SER A 40 9.34 13.65 -17.45
C SER A 40 10.62 14.28 -16.91
N ASN A 41 10.53 14.91 -15.74
CA ASN A 41 11.67 15.41 -14.98
C ASN A 41 12.43 14.24 -14.31
N LYS A 42 12.61 13.13 -15.03
CA LYS A 42 13.52 12.07 -14.59
C LYS A 42 14.93 12.52 -14.92
N ILE A 43 15.72 12.68 -13.88
CA ILE A 43 17.15 12.93 -14.00
C ILE A 43 17.78 11.73 -14.71
N PRO A 44 18.54 11.93 -15.80
CA PRO A 44 19.23 10.85 -16.49
C PRO A 44 20.09 10.03 -15.53
N ALA A 45 20.06 8.70 -15.66
CA ALA A 45 20.69 7.77 -14.71
C ALA A 45 22.22 7.95 -14.53
N HIS A 46 22.88 8.67 -15.43
CA HIS A 46 24.32 8.96 -15.35
C HIS A 46 24.66 10.20 -14.50
N ILE A 47 23.65 11.01 -14.12
CA ILE A 47 23.89 12.17 -13.25
C ILE A 47 23.84 11.70 -11.80
N GLN A 48 25.02 11.54 -11.20
CA GLN A 48 25.12 11.36 -9.75
C GLN A 48 25.05 12.73 -9.07
N LEU A 49 23.96 12.96 -8.34
CA LEU A 49 23.81 14.13 -7.50
C LEU A 49 24.55 13.92 -6.18
N THR A 50 25.20 14.97 -5.69
CA THR A 50 25.76 14.96 -4.33
C THR A 50 24.64 14.99 -3.29
N ASP A 51 24.92 14.56 -2.06
CA ASP A 51 23.96 14.62 -0.95
C ASP A 51 23.40 16.04 -0.73
N ALA A 52 24.24 17.06 -0.91
CA ALA A 52 23.82 18.45 -0.80
C ALA A 52 22.83 18.87 -1.91
N GLN A 53 23.04 18.39 -3.14
CA GLN A 53 22.13 18.62 -4.26
C GLN A 53 20.81 17.85 -4.08
N MET A 54 20.88 16.59 -3.63
CA MET A 54 19.70 15.80 -3.29
C MET A 54 18.87 16.48 -2.20
N LYS A 55 19.51 16.93 -1.12
CA LYS A 55 18.85 17.70 -0.05
C LYS A 55 18.17 18.95 -0.58
N LYS A 56 18.82 19.70 -1.48
CA LYS A 56 18.23 20.90 -2.10
C LYS A 56 17.03 20.59 -2.99
N ILE A 57 17.01 19.44 -3.66
CA ILE A 57 15.87 18.99 -4.47
C ILE A 57 14.72 18.53 -3.58
N MET A 58 15.00 17.79 -2.50
CA MET A 58 14.00 17.36 -1.53
C MET A 58 13.27 18.56 -0.89
N ILE A 59 13.96 19.68 -0.67
CA ILE A 59 13.35 20.95 -0.19
C ILE A 59 12.15 21.39 -1.04
N LYS A 60 12.12 21.05 -2.33
CA LYS A 60 11.10 21.51 -3.29
C LYS A 60 10.01 20.49 -3.59
N LYS A 61 9.96 19.36 -2.87
CA LYS A 61 9.01 18.28 -3.13
C LYS A 61 8.22 17.92 -1.88
N ILE A 62 7.01 17.44 -2.12
CA ILE A 62 6.17 16.75 -1.15
C ILE A 62 6.48 15.26 -1.29
N ASP A 63 6.76 14.59 -0.18
CA ASP A 63 7.13 13.17 -0.19
C ASP A 63 6.67 12.56 1.13
N LEU A 64 5.59 11.77 1.07
CA LEU A 64 5.16 10.96 2.20
C LEU A 64 5.90 9.63 2.14
N THR A 65 6.25 9.08 3.30
CA THR A 65 6.99 7.82 3.37
C THR A 65 6.47 6.96 4.50
N ALA A 66 6.26 5.67 4.23
CA ALA A 66 6.14 4.64 5.25
C ALA A 66 7.52 4.43 5.90
N SER A 67 7.81 5.20 6.94
CA SER A 67 9.17 5.41 7.47
C SER A 67 9.67 4.27 8.34
N SER A 68 8.83 3.73 9.22
CA SER A 68 9.23 2.62 10.10
C SER A 68 8.05 1.81 10.59
N ILE A 69 8.34 0.57 11.00
CA ILE A 69 7.47 -0.27 11.81
C ILE A 69 8.28 -0.64 13.05
N ASN A 70 7.76 -0.33 14.23
CA ASN A 70 8.40 -0.55 15.51
C ASN A 70 7.63 -1.58 16.31
N PHE A 71 8.35 -2.44 17.01
CA PHE A 71 7.75 -3.43 17.90
C PHE A 71 8.17 -3.15 19.33
N THR A 72 7.20 -3.08 20.23
CA THR A 72 7.44 -2.83 21.65
C THR A 72 6.73 -3.88 22.48
N ILE A 73 7.48 -4.63 23.29
CA ILE A 73 6.91 -5.55 24.27
C ILE A 73 6.41 -4.71 25.45
N VAL A 74 5.09 -4.69 25.65
CA VAL A 74 4.44 -3.85 26.67
C VAL A 74 4.36 -4.57 28.00
N LYS A 75 4.03 -5.86 27.96
CA LYS A 75 3.82 -6.68 29.14
C LYS A 75 4.26 -8.10 28.87
N CYS A 76 5.12 -8.64 29.71
CA CYS A 76 5.32 -10.08 29.82
C CYS A 76 4.31 -10.66 30.81
N LYS A 77 3.69 -11.78 30.44
CA LYS A 77 2.95 -12.63 31.38
C LYS A 77 3.88 -13.69 31.94
N ASP A 78 4.70 -14.28 31.08
CA ASP A 78 5.73 -15.27 31.43
C ASP A 78 6.84 -15.23 30.37
N ARG A 79 7.78 -16.19 30.43
CA ARG A 79 8.94 -16.26 29.50
C ARG A 79 8.57 -16.45 28.02
N PHE A 80 7.32 -16.79 27.70
CA PHE A 80 6.84 -17.02 26.33
C PHE A 80 5.69 -16.12 25.92
N ASN A 81 4.83 -15.74 26.87
CA ASN A 81 3.59 -15.03 26.62
C ASN A 81 3.67 -13.57 27.04
N GLY A 82 3.07 -12.68 26.24
CA GLY A 82 2.99 -11.25 26.55
C GLY A 82 2.10 -10.47 25.59
N SER A 83 2.25 -9.15 25.60
CA SER A 83 1.57 -8.21 24.72
C SER A 83 2.59 -7.35 24.00
N VAL A 84 2.39 -7.17 22.70
CA VAL A 84 3.26 -6.42 21.81
C VAL A 84 2.45 -5.31 21.14
N ILE A 85 3.00 -4.10 21.14
CA ILE A 85 2.54 -2.99 20.29
C ILE A 85 3.35 -3.02 19.00
N VAL A 86 2.62 -2.95 17.89
CA VAL A 86 3.15 -2.71 16.55
C VAL A 86 2.79 -1.28 16.17
N GLU A 87 3.78 -0.41 15.99
CA GLU A 87 3.59 0.99 15.62
C GLU A 87 4.16 1.23 14.22
N GLY A 88 3.29 1.57 13.27
CA GLY A 88 3.67 2.09 11.96
C GLY A 88 3.83 3.60 12.01
N VAL A 89 4.90 4.12 11.40
CA VAL A 89 5.20 5.55 11.32
C VAL A 89 5.22 6.01 9.87
N VAL A 90 4.30 6.90 9.53
CA VAL A 90 4.32 7.66 8.28
C VAL A 90 4.99 9.01 8.55
N LYS A 91 5.85 9.45 7.63
CA LYS A 91 6.58 10.71 7.74
C LYS A 91 6.50 11.49 6.45
N ASN A 92 6.38 12.81 6.54
CA ASN A 92 6.69 13.67 5.40
C ASN A 92 8.22 13.86 5.33
N THR A 93 8.88 13.14 4.44
CA THR A 93 10.32 13.24 4.16
C THR A 93 10.64 14.31 3.11
N GLY A 94 9.61 14.87 2.48
CA GLY A 94 9.70 16.02 1.61
C GLY A 94 10.04 17.30 2.36
N GLY A 95 10.36 18.33 1.59
CA GLY A 95 10.64 19.67 2.07
C GLY A 95 9.45 20.60 2.10
N LEU A 96 8.36 20.21 1.46
CA LEU A 96 7.10 20.96 1.41
C LEU A 96 6.03 20.27 2.27
N ALA A 97 5.10 21.07 2.81
CA ALA A 97 4.01 20.55 3.61
C ALA A 97 3.00 19.81 2.72
N TRP A 98 2.56 18.63 3.17
CA TRP A 98 1.42 17.93 2.60
C TRP A 98 0.14 18.61 3.08
N THR A 99 -0.77 18.98 2.17
CA THR A 99 -2.06 19.61 2.50
C THR A 99 -3.18 18.96 1.71
N SER A 100 -4.20 18.46 2.39
CA SER A 100 -5.32 17.73 1.79
C SER A 100 -6.63 18.04 2.51
N GLY A 101 -7.74 17.63 1.89
CA GLY A 101 -9.02 17.48 2.56
C GLY A 101 -9.01 16.37 3.61
N ALA A 102 -10.04 16.35 4.45
CA ALA A 102 -10.23 15.32 5.47
C ALA A 102 -10.47 13.95 4.83
N ASN A 103 -9.87 12.92 5.42
CA ASN A 103 -10.00 11.51 5.00
C ASN A 103 -9.51 11.16 3.58
N GLN A 104 -8.82 12.08 2.89
CA GLN A 104 -8.23 11.78 1.58
C GLN A 104 -7.02 10.84 1.65
N GLN A 105 -6.47 10.60 2.84
CA GLN A 105 -5.40 9.64 3.05
C GLN A 105 -5.42 9.04 4.45
N SER A 106 -4.78 7.87 4.55
CA SER A 106 -4.70 7.10 5.79
C SER A 106 -3.40 6.31 5.89
N ALA A 107 -2.85 6.20 7.10
CA ALA A 107 -1.82 5.23 7.42
C ALA A 107 -2.52 3.89 7.74
N LEU A 108 -2.27 2.87 6.92
CA LEU A 108 -2.90 1.55 7.01
C LEU A 108 -1.86 0.54 7.45
N LEU A 109 -2.11 -0.15 8.57
CA LEU A 109 -1.25 -1.20 9.09
C LEU A 109 -1.92 -2.56 8.87
N TYR A 110 -1.26 -3.39 8.07
CA TYR A 110 -1.67 -4.76 7.80
C TYR A 110 -0.77 -5.75 8.51
N GLU A 111 -1.36 -6.86 8.91
CA GLU A 111 -0.66 -8.08 9.29
C GLU A 111 -0.71 -9.07 8.12
N ASP A 112 0.44 -9.65 7.80
CA ASP A 112 0.62 -10.67 6.77
C ASP A 112 0.95 -12.00 7.44
N ASN A 113 -0.05 -12.88 7.47
CA ASN A 113 0.06 -14.25 7.98
C ASN A 113 0.17 -15.21 6.79
N GLY A 114 1.39 -15.43 6.29
CA GLY A 114 1.64 -16.40 5.22
C GLY A 114 1.02 -16.02 3.86
N GLY A 115 0.97 -14.73 3.52
CA GLY A 115 0.43 -14.20 2.27
C GLY A 115 -0.99 -13.65 2.38
N ARG A 116 -1.65 -13.82 3.53
CA ARG A 116 -2.97 -13.25 3.79
C ARG A 116 -2.82 -11.93 4.53
N LEU A 117 -2.99 -10.83 3.80
CA LEU A 117 -3.05 -9.48 4.37
C LEU A 117 -4.38 -9.26 5.09
N GLN A 118 -4.29 -8.83 6.35
CA GLN A 118 -5.41 -8.41 7.17
C GLN A 118 -5.15 -7.00 7.70
N LEU A 119 -6.07 -6.06 7.49
CA LEU A 119 -5.98 -4.73 8.08
C LEU A 119 -6.17 -4.86 9.60
N VAL A 120 -5.21 -4.41 10.39
CA VAL A 120 -5.23 -4.50 11.86
C VAL A 120 -5.35 -3.14 12.54
N ALA A 121 -4.95 -2.07 11.87
CA ALA A 121 -5.16 -0.70 12.33
C ALA A 121 -5.13 0.30 11.17
N SER A 122 -5.80 1.43 11.34
CA SER A 122 -5.80 2.54 10.38
C SER A 122 -5.85 3.88 11.11
N GLN A 123 -5.18 4.89 10.56
CA GLN A 123 -5.22 6.26 11.07
C GLN A 123 -5.35 7.23 9.89
N SER A 124 -6.51 7.88 9.74
CA SER A 124 -6.65 9.02 8.82
C SER A 124 -5.79 10.18 9.31
N PHE A 125 -5.22 10.94 8.38
CA PHE A 125 -4.47 12.15 8.70
C PHE A 125 -4.64 13.19 7.61
N GLN A 126 -4.27 14.44 7.90
CA GLN A 126 -4.25 15.57 6.96
C GLN A 126 -3.16 16.55 7.40
N ASN A 127 -2.74 17.44 6.49
CA ASN A 127 -1.88 18.58 6.80
C ASN A 127 -0.58 18.19 7.54
N LEU A 128 0.32 17.47 6.86
CA LEU A 128 1.55 16.96 7.45
C LEU A 128 2.74 17.86 7.08
N ALA A 129 3.24 18.63 8.04
CA ALA A 129 4.41 19.50 7.86
C ALA A 129 5.69 18.69 7.52
N PRO A 130 6.70 19.31 6.88
CA PRO A 130 7.98 18.65 6.60
C PRO A 130 8.61 18.06 7.88
N GLY A 131 9.00 16.80 7.83
CA GLY A 131 9.58 16.07 8.95
C GLY A 131 8.58 15.60 10.01
N ALA A 132 7.33 16.05 9.97
CA ALA A 132 6.29 15.61 10.88
C ALA A 132 5.88 14.16 10.60
N VAL A 133 5.30 13.52 11.62
CA VAL A 133 4.96 12.09 11.61
C VAL A 133 3.51 11.84 12.01
N VAL A 134 2.95 10.78 11.45
CA VAL A 134 1.68 10.16 11.85
C VAL A 134 1.97 8.74 12.27
N LYS A 135 1.34 8.31 13.37
CA LYS A 135 1.52 6.99 13.94
C LYS A 135 0.21 6.21 13.86
N VAL A 136 0.30 4.94 13.51
CA VAL A 136 -0.80 3.96 13.59
C VAL A 136 -0.33 2.82 14.47
N SER A 137 -1.15 2.40 15.43
CA SER A 137 -0.74 1.44 16.46
C SER A 137 -1.73 0.28 16.56
N TYR A 138 -1.20 -0.92 16.72
CA TYR A 138 -1.94 -2.16 16.94
C TYR A 138 -1.33 -2.92 18.11
N THR A 139 -2.15 -3.23 19.13
CA THR A 139 -1.72 -4.05 20.27
C THR A 139 -2.28 -5.46 20.11
N ARG A 140 -1.44 -6.48 20.25
CA ARG A 140 -1.87 -7.88 20.27
C ARG A 140 -1.19 -8.69 21.36
N THR A 141 -1.78 -9.83 21.68
CA THR A 141 -1.10 -10.88 22.43
C THR A 141 -0.03 -11.54 21.57
N TRP A 142 1.03 -11.99 22.22
CA TRP A 142 2.18 -12.64 21.60
C TRP A 142 2.55 -13.90 22.38
N ASN A 143 2.74 -15.02 21.68
CA ASN A 143 3.25 -16.26 22.27
C ASN A 143 4.44 -16.79 21.45
N ARG A 144 5.66 -16.46 21.88
CA ARG A 144 6.86 -16.79 21.11
C ARG A 144 7.17 -18.30 21.01
N SER A 145 6.46 -19.16 21.74
CA SER A 145 6.58 -20.62 21.62
C SER A 145 5.50 -21.24 20.73
N SER A 146 4.57 -20.45 20.19
CA SER A 146 3.57 -20.94 19.25
C SER A 146 4.17 -21.12 17.85
N PRO A 147 3.56 -21.93 16.97
CA PRO A 147 3.92 -21.96 15.56
C PRO A 147 3.74 -20.60 14.86
N ALA A 148 2.70 -19.84 15.22
CA ALA A 148 2.32 -18.61 14.53
C ALA A 148 3.22 -17.40 14.87
N GLU A 149 3.68 -17.27 16.11
CA GLU A 149 4.55 -16.16 16.52
C GLU A 149 6.00 -16.59 16.73
N GLY A 150 6.25 -17.87 17.06
CA GLY A 150 7.58 -18.41 17.31
C GLY A 150 8.29 -18.88 16.05
N GLU A 151 7.69 -19.85 15.36
CA GLU A 151 8.29 -20.49 14.17
C GLU A 151 8.08 -19.68 12.89
N PHE A 152 6.86 -19.15 12.70
CA PHE A 152 6.47 -18.41 11.51
C PHE A 152 5.90 -17.03 11.84
N PRO A 153 6.67 -16.16 12.54
CA PRO A 153 6.21 -14.84 12.95
C PRO A 153 5.65 -14.03 11.77
N PRO A 154 4.51 -13.32 11.93
CA PRO A 154 3.91 -12.54 10.87
C PRO A 154 4.85 -11.46 10.32
N LYS A 155 4.53 -10.95 9.13
CA LYS A 155 5.06 -9.66 8.68
C LYS A 155 4.02 -8.59 8.91
N TYR A 156 4.46 -7.36 9.10
CA TYR A 156 3.59 -6.20 9.11
C TYR A 156 3.89 -5.34 7.89
N VAL A 157 2.83 -4.83 7.27
CA VAL A 157 2.90 -3.97 6.09
C VAL A 157 2.25 -2.64 6.43
N LEU A 158 3.05 -1.57 6.42
CA LEU A 158 2.56 -0.21 6.50
C LEU A 158 2.35 0.31 5.08
N VAL A 159 1.16 0.83 4.81
CA VAL A 159 0.77 1.39 3.52
C VAL A 159 0.19 2.78 3.75
N ILE A 160 0.57 3.73 2.93
CA ILE A 160 -0.13 5.01 2.82
C ILE A 160 -1.24 4.82 1.78
N GLY A 161 -2.49 4.83 2.23
CA GLY A 161 -3.67 4.78 1.37
C GLY A 161 -4.08 6.20 0.99
N PHE A 162 -4.47 6.38 -0.26
CA PHE A 162 -4.97 7.64 -0.82
C PHE A 162 -6.36 7.43 -1.44
N ASP A 163 -7.18 8.47 -1.45
CA ASP A 163 -8.44 8.52 -2.19
C ASP A 163 -8.15 8.46 -3.71
N PRO A 164 -8.95 7.75 -4.53
CA PRO A 164 -8.65 7.59 -5.96
C PRO A 164 -8.61 8.90 -6.76
N ASP A 165 -9.25 9.97 -6.28
CA ASP A 165 -9.31 11.26 -6.96
C ASP A 165 -8.23 12.27 -6.51
N ILE A 166 -7.37 11.90 -5.55
CA ILE A 166 -6.39 12.83 -4.95
C ILE A 166 -5.42 13.42 -5.99
N TYR A 167 -5.16 12.71 -7.11
CA TYR A 167 -4.24 13.17 -8.16
C TYR A 167 -4.92 13.93 -9.31
N ILE A 168 -6.25 14.07 -9.26
CA ILE A 168 -7.04 14.73 -10.31
C ILE A 168 -7.92 15.87 -9.77
N ASP A 169 -7.84 16.15 -8.47
CA ASP A 169 -8.57 17.22 -7.79
C ASP A 169 -7.99 18.63 -8.05
N GLY A 170 -6.78 18.70 -8.63
CA GLY A 170 -6.09 19.94 -8.96
C GLY A 170 -5.36 20.59 -7.78
N ASN A 171 -5.22 19.88 -6.65
CA ASN A 171 -4.47 20.34 -5.49
C ASN A 171 -3.03 19.81 -5.51
N ASP A 172 -2.11 20.48 -6.18
CA ASP A 172 -0.70 20.06 -6.23
C ASP A 172 -0.01 19.96 -4.84
N ASN A 173 -0.66 20.37 -3.73
CA ASN A 173 -0.15 20.21 -2.36
C ASN A 173 -0.41 18.82 -1.74
N ASN A 174 -1.07 17.90 -2.44
CA ASN A 174 -1.20 16.49 -2.07
C ASN A 174 -0.64 15.55 -3.17
N ASP A 175 0.21 16.07 -4.05
CA ASP A 175 0.91 15.28 -5.05
C ASP A 175 2.18 14.66 -4.46
N ASP A 176 2.07 13.39 -4.06
CA ASP A 176 3.22 12.64 -3.56
C ASP A 176 4.26 12.43 -4.67
N SER A 177 5.50 12.84 -4.41
CA SER A 177 6.54 12.81 -5.45
C SER A 177 7.22 11.44 -5.60
N ASN A 178 6.99 10.49 -4.69
CA ASN A 178 7.64 9.19 -4.71
C ASN A 178 6.75 8.04 -4.21
N TYR A 179 5.86 7.53 -5.06
CA TYR A 179 5.01 6.39 -4.69
C TYR A 179 5.73 5.11 -4.23
N SER A 180 7.02 4.95 -4.52
CA SER A 180 7.76 3.73 -4.20
C SER A 180 8.04 3.54 -2.70
N ASN A 181 7.99 4.62 -1.90
CA ASN A 181 8.23 4.59 -0.44
C ASN A 181 6.93 4.63 0.39
N ASN A 182 5.76 4.60 -0.26
CA ASN A 182 4.45 4.57 0.40
C ASN A 182 4.09 3.21 1.00
N ARG A 183 4.99 2.22 0.87
CA ARG A 183 4.83 0.87 1.40
C ARG A 183 6.11 0.41 2.08
N LEU A 184 5.98 -0.07 3.31
CA LEU A 184 7.06 -0.70 4.06
C LEU A 184 6.60 -2.05 4.60
N THR A 185 7.46 -3.07 4.53
CA THR A 185 7.20 -4.39 5.13
C THR A 185 8.28 -4.72 6.12
N LYS A 186 7.90 -5.19 7.32
CA LYS A 186 8.84 -5.59 8.37
C LYS A 186 8.43 -6.93 8.96
N SER A 187 9.39 -7.83 9.16
CA SER A 187 9.15 -9.09 9.87
C SER A 187 9.10 -8.85 11.37
N SER A 188 8.13 -9.48 12.03
CA SER A 188 8.04 -9.46 13.49
C SER A 188 8.95 -10.49 14.17
N ALA A 189 9.80 -11.22 13.43
CA ALA A 189 10.78 -12.13 14.02
C ALA A 189 11.71 -11.44 15.03
N GLU A 190 11.97 -10.14 14.85
CA GLU A 190 12.77 -9.35 15.79
C GLU A 190 12.15 -9.25 17.19
N VAL A 191 10.82 -9.42 17.31
CA VAL A 191 10.13 -9.47 18.61
C VAL A 191 10.67 -10.62 19.44
N ASN A 192 10.91 -11.78 18.82
CA ASN A 192 11.42 -12.96 19.51
C ASN A 192 12.89 -12.78 19.91
N SER A 193 13.70 -12.14 19.06
CA SER A 193 15.12 -11.84 19.34
C SER A 193 15.29 -10.84 20.48
N ASN A 194 14.41 -9.84 20.57
CA ASN A 194 14.44 -8.79 21.59
C ASN A 194 13.60 -9.12 22.83
N TRP A 195 13.16 -10.37 22.96
CA TRP A 195 12.27 -10.79 24.04
C TRP A 195 13.00 -10.89 25.38
N ILE A 196 12.85 -9.84 26.19
CA ILE A 196 13.40 -9.76 27.54
C ILE A 196 12.23 -9.60 28.51
N CYS A 197 11.90 -10.67 29.22
CA CYS A 197 11.05 -10.59 30.40
C CYS A 197 11.94 -10.47 31.62
N LYS A 198 11.81 -9.36 32.34
CA LYS A 198 12.39 -9.20 33.68
C LYS A 198 11.47 -9.82 34.72
#